data_AF-A0A7S0VNV9-F1
#
_entry.id   AF-A0A7S0VNV9-F1
#
_cell.length_a   1.000
_cell.length_b   1.000
_cell.length_c   1.000
_cell.angle_alpha   90.00
_cell.angle_beta   90.00
_cell.angle_gamma   90.00
#
_symmetry.space_group_name_H-M   'P 1'
#
loop_
_entity.id
_entity.type
_entity.pdbx_description
1 polymer ?
#
loop_
_entity_poly.entity_id
_entity_poly.type
_entity_poly.pdbx_seq_one_letter_code
_entity_poly.pdbx_strand_id
1 'polypeptide(L)'
;PPSPLPPSSPSSPSSPASPASPASLHPPPSLQPPPPLPPPSPLNKPAKKTKRPPKPSSSFPPLPEVTLERCLSAFTSAERISSSWHCQCCGAQRPADKQMSLRKLPMVLSIHVKRFEFVFIKGPRGG
;
A
#
# COMPACT_ATOMS: atom_id res chain seq x y z
N PRO A 1 -30.11 -62.96 7.11
CA PRO A 1 -28.66 -63.02 7.44
C PRO A 1 -27.83 -62.43 6.28
N PRO A 2 -27.09 -61.33 6.47
CA PRO A 2 -26.23 -60.82 5.41
C PRO A 2 -24.94 -61.62 5.30
N SER A 3 -24.58 -61.99 4.08
CA SER A 3 -23.38 -62.76 3.70
C SER A 3 -22.08 -62.00 3.98
N PRO A 4 -20.96 -62.69 4.28
CA PRO A 4 -19.68 -62.03 4.53
C PRO A 4 -19.04 -61.47 3.25
N LEU A 5 -18.47 -60.27 3.35
CA LEU A 5 -17.68 -59.61 2.30
C LEU A 5 -16.32 -60.32 2.10
N PRO A 6 -15.79 -60.38 0.86
CA PRO A 6 -14.48 -60.98 0.60
C PRO A 6 -13.31 -60.03 0.97
N PRO A 7 -12.11 -60.58 1.25
CA PRO A 7 -10.96 -59.79 1.65
C PRO A 7 -10.34 -59.03 0.48
N SER A 8 -9.91 -57.79 0.74
CA SER A 8 -9.23 -56.91 -0.21
C SER A 8 -7.80 -57.39 -0.50
N SER A 9 -7.46 -57.53 -1.78
CA SER A 9 -6.11 -57.88 -2.24
C SER A 9 -5.11 -56.74 -2.03
N PRO A 10 -3.83 -57.02 -1.76
CA PRO A 10 -2.80 -55.99 -1.61
C PRO A 10 -2.34 -55.43 -2.97
N SER A 11 -2.32 -54.11 -3.06
CA SER A 11 -1.81 -53.35 -4.21
C SER A 11 -0.30 -53.56 -4.43
N SER A 12 0.09 -53.80 -5.67
CA SER A 12 1.49 -53.96 -6.11
C SER A 12 2.32 -52.68 -5.91
N PRO A 13 3.64 -52.78 -5.66
CA PRO A 13 4.51 -51.61 -5.55
C PRO A 13 4.85 -51.01 -6.92
N SER A 14 4.71 -49.68 -7.01
CA SER A 14 5.08 -48.84 -8.15
C SER A 14 6.59 -48.82 -8.37
N SER A 15 7.01 -48.89 -9.63
CA SER A 15 8.41 -48.88 -10.10
C SER A 15 9.20 -47.63 -9.68
N PRO A 16 10.55 -47.71 -9.55
CA PRO A 16 11.39 -46.56 -9.24
C PRO A 16 11.58 -45.63 -10.45
N ALA A 17 11.54 -44.33 -10.17
CA ALA A 17 11.77 -43.25 -11.13
C ALA A 17 13.23 -43.21 -11.63
N SER A 18 13.40 -42.92 -12.91
CA SER A 18 14.70 -42.72 -13.57
C SER A 18 15.45 -41.50 -13.02
N PRO A 19 16.81 -41.50 -13.02
CA PRO A 19 17.60 -40.37 -12.55
C PRO A 19 17.59 -39.21 -13.55
N ALA A 20 17.40 -38.00 -13.03
CA ALA A 20 17.51 -36.74 -13.78
C ALA A 20 18.96 -36.45 -14.16
N SER A 21 19.18 -36.01 -15.40
CA SER A 21 20.47 -35.59 -15.93
C SER A 21 21.06 -34.37 -15.19
N PRO A 22 22.39 -34.27 -15.03
CA PRO A 22 23.01 -33.11 -14.39
C PRO A 22 22.99 -31.89 -15.33
N ALA A 23 22.33 -30.81 -14.88
CA ALA A 23 22.42 -29.51 -15.52
C ALA A 23 23.86 -28.97 -15.40
N SER A 24 24.46 -28.63 -16.55
CA SER A 24 25.77 -27.98 -16.63
C SER A 24 25.79 -26.68 -15.83
N LEU A 25 26.76 -26.57 -14.93
CA LEU A 25 27.13 -25.32 -14.27
C LEU A 25 27.59 -24.31 -15.32
N HIS A 26 26.89 -23.18 -15.43
CA HIS A 26 27.47 -21.97 -15.98
C HIS A 26 27.75 -21.01 -14.81
N PRO A 27 28.99 -20.52 -14.63
CA PRO A 27 29.25 -19.49 -13.63
C PRO A 27 28.52 -18.19 -14.03
N PRO A 28 28.00 -17.42 -13.07
CA PRO A 28 27.36 -16.14 -13.36
C PRO A 28 28.40 -15.14 -13.91
N PRO A 29 28.02 -14.25 -14.84
CA PRO A 29 28.92 -13.21 -15.32
C PRO A 29 29.27 -12.27 -14.16
N SER A 30 30.57 -12.05 -13.95
CA SER A 30 31.08 -11.09 -12.97
C SER A 30 30.45 -9.72 -13.18
N LEU A 31 29.65 -9.29 -12.21
CA LEU A 31 29.08 -7.95 -12.13
C LEU A 31 30.24 -6.95 -12.02
N GLN A 32 30.59 -6.29 -13.12
CA GLN A 32 31.52 -5.16 -13.07
C GLN A 32 30.84 -4.00 -12.33
N PRO A 33 31.55 -3.31 -11.43
CA PRO A 33 31.01 -2.14 -10.73
C PRO A 33 30.69 -1.01 -11.73
N PRO A 34 29.65 -0.20 -11.47
CA PRO A 34 29.26 0.88 -12.36
C PRO A 34 30.37 1.95 -12.44
N PRO A 35 30.54 2.61 -13.61
CA PRO A 35 31.53 3.68 -13.76
C PRO A 35 31.20 4.87 -12.84
N PRO A 36 32.22 5.62 -12.38
CA PRO A 36 32.02 6.77 -11.51
C PRO A 36 31.24 7.88 -12.23
N LEU A 37 30.31 8.51 -11.51
CA LEU A 37 29.52 9.63 -12.00
C LEU A 37 30.39 10.87 -12.28
N PRO A 38 30.07 11.66 -13.32
CA PRO A 38 30.75 12.92 -13.58
C PRO A 38 30.47 13.96 -12.48
N PRO A 39 31.41 14.90 -12.23
CA PRO A 39 31.24 15.94 -11.22
C PRO A 39 30.09 16.91 -11.59
N PRO A 40 29.36 17.45 -10.60
CA PRO A 40 28.31 18.42 -10.86
C PRO A 40 28.90 19.73 -11.40
N SER A 41 28.30 20.25 -12.46
CA SER A 41 28.67 21.57 -13.00
C SER A 41 28.31 22.69 -12.02
N PRO A 42 29.12 23.75 -11.88
CA PRO A 42 28.81 24.88 -11.02
C PRO A 42 27.66 25.71 -11.61
N LEU A 43 26.45 25.54 -11.08
CA LEU A 43 25.30 26.38 -11.42
C LEU A 43 25.32 27.67 -10.59
N ASN A 44 26.13 28.64 -11.03
CA ASN A 44 26.11 29.98 -10.42
C ASN A 44 25.39 30.96 -11.36
N LYS A 45 24.16 31.35 -11.00
CA LYS A 45 23.50 32.58 -11.50
C LYS A 45 22.67 33.21 -10.38
N PRO A 46 22.91 34.48 -10.01
CA PRO A 46 22.01 35.21 -9.12
C PRO A 46 20.71 35.52 -9.86
N ALA A 47 19.60 34.92 -9.41
CA ALA A 47 18.28 35.24 -9.93
C ALA A 47 17.86 36.65 -9.50
N LYS A 48 17.47 37.47 -10.48
CA LYS A 48 16.79 38.76 -10.30
C LYS A 48 15.61 38.61 -9.33
N LYS A 49 15.59 39.44 -8.29
CA LYS A 49 14.53 39.51 -7.27
C LYS A 49 13.27 40.15 -7.88
N THR A 50 12.43 39.36 -8.53
CA THR A 50 11.09 39.79 -8.96
C THR A 50 10.22 39.97 -7.72
N LYS A 51 9.76 41.19 -7.47
CA LYS A 51 8.86 41.53 -6.36
C LYS A 51 7.54 40.76 -6.53
N ARG A 52 7.22 39.88 -5.58
CA ARG A 52 5.91 39.22 -5.50
C ARG A 52 4.82 40.25 -5.14
N PRO A 53 3.60 40.14 -5.69
CA PRO A 53 2.50 41.02 -5.31
C PRO A 53 2.14 40.86 -3.82
N PRO A 54 1.66 41.92 -3.15
CA PRO A 54 1.30 41.87 -1.73
C PRO A 54 0.13 40.91 -1.49
N LYS A 55 0.29 40.01 -0.51
CA LYS A 55 -0.78 39.11 -0.04
C LYS A 55 -1.97 39.94 0.45
N PRO A 56 -3.22 39.60 0.10
CA PRO A 56 -4.39 40.28 0.63
C PRO A 56 -4.47 40.07 2.15
N SER A 57 -4.58 41.18 2.87
CA SER A 57 -4.79 41.25 4.32
C SER A 57 -6.21 40.78 4.65
N SER A 58 -6.38 39.47 4.84
CA SER A 58 -7.60 38.91 5.41
C SER A 58 -7.50 38.92 6.94
N SER A 59 -8.45 39.57 7.60
CA SER A 59 -8.58 39.69 9.07
C SER A 59 -8.96 38.38 9.76
N PHE A 60 -9.08 37.29 9.02
CA PHE A 60 -9.31 35.97 9.57
C PHE A 60 -7.97 35.31 9.90
N PRO A 61 -7.82 34.64 11.05
CA PRO A 61 -6.64 33.81 11.29
C PRO A 61 -6.49 32.88 10.08
N PRO A 62 -5.28 32.73 9.51
CA PRO A 62 -5.08 31.86 8.37
C PRO A 62 -5.61 30.47 8.75
N LEU A 63 -6.67 30.03 8.07
CA LEU A 63 -7.07 28.64 8.17
C LEU A 63 -5.84 27.80 7.79
N PRO A 64 -5.55 26.71 8.52
CA PRO A 64 -4.41 25.87 8.21
C PRO A 64 -4.48 25.50 6.72
N GLU A 65 -3.43 25.86 5.99
CA GLU A 65 -3.38 25.67 4.55
C GLU A 65 -3.39 24.17 4.26
N VAL A 66 -4.51 23.66 3.72
CA VAL A 66 -4.64 22.25 3.35
C VAL A 66 -4.15 22.08 1.92
N THR A 67 -3.05 21.34 1.75
CA THR A 67 -2.49 21.02 0.44
C THR A 67 -3.00 19.67 -0.07
N LEU A 68 -2.98 19.47 -1.39
CA LEU A 68 -3.33 18.18 -1.99
C LEU A 68 -2.42 17.06 -1.50
N GLU A 69 -1.13 17.34 -1.34
CA GLU A 69 -0.16 16.41 -0.79
C GLU A 69 -0.58 15.93 0.60
N ARG A 70 -0.98 16.86 1.49
CA ARG A 70 -1.50 16.51 2.83
C ARG A 70 -2.74 15.64 2.74
N CYS A 71 -3.67 15.93 1.84
CA CYS A 71 -4.86 15.11 1.63
C CYS A 71 -4.51 13.69 1.16
N LEU A 72 -3.59 13.54 0.22
CA LEU A 72 -3.16 12.24 -0.29
C LEU A 72 -2.41 11.44 0.79
N SER A 73 -1.51 12.09 1.54
CA SER A 73 -0.82 11.45 2.67
C SER A 73 -1.82 10.93 3.70
N ALA A 74 -2.80 11.76 4.09
CA ALA A 74 -3.86 11.36 5.03
C ALA A 74 -4.74 10.23 4.48
N PHE A 75 -5.04 10.23 3.18
CA PHE A 75 -5.81 9.16 2.55
C PHE A 75 -5.08 7.81 2.58
N THR A 76 -3.74 7.82 2.51
CA THR A 76 -2.91 6.60 2.49
C THR A 76 -2.29 6.23 3.85
N SER A 77 -2.54 7.01 4.91
CA SER A 77 -2.04 6.69 6.24
C SER A 77 -2.75 5.47 6.82
N ALA A 78 -2.05 4.68 7.64
CA ALA A 78 -2.68 3.61 8.40
C ALA A 78 -3.62 4.21 9.45
N GLU A 79 -4.85 3.69 9.52
CA GLU A 79 -5.87 4.12 10.46
C GLU A 79 -6.43 2.91 11.21
N ARG A 80 -6.81 3.11 12.48
CA ARG A 80 -7.47 2.08 13.27
C ARG A 80 -8.92 1.94 12.82
N ILE A 81 -9.37 0.73 12.48
CA ILE A 81 -10.79 0.49 12.21
C ILE A 81 -11.56 0.55 13.53
N SER A 82 -12.64 1.33 13.59
CA SER A 82 -13.46 1.49 14.79
C SER A 82 -14.26 0.23 15.14
N SER A 83 -14.62 -0.55 14.12
CA SER A 83 -15.19 -1.89 14.26
C SER A 83 -14.09 -2.95 14.29
N SER A 84 -14.33 -4.05 14.98
CA SER A 84 -13.47 -5.23 14.88
C SER A 84 -13.50 -5.81 13.46
N TRP A 85 -12.36 -6.37 13.06
CA TRP A 85 -12.15 -7.09 11.80
C TRP A 85 -12.07 -8.59 12.06
N HIS A 86 -12.73 -9.39 11.22
CA HIS A 86 -12.71 -10.85 11.36
C HIS A 86 -11.42 -11.44 10.78
N CYS A 87 -10.54 -11.94 11.64
CA CYS A 87 -9.31 -12.59 11.22
C CYS A 87 -9.58 -14.05 10.86
N GLN A 88 -9.38 -14.41 9.59
CA GLN A 88 -9.57 -15.78 9.09
C GLN A 88 -8.61 -16.78 9.76
N CYS A 89 -7.38 -16.35 10.10
CA CYS A 89 -6.42 -17.21 10.79
C CYS A 89 -6.81 -17.48 12.26
N CYS A 90 -7.46 -16.51 12.93
CA CYS A 90 -7.87 -16.66 14.33
C CYS A 90 -9.31 -17.14 14.50
N GLY A 91 -10.14 -17.07 13.44
CA GLY A 91 -11.57 -17.32 13.49
C GLY A 91 -12.35 -16.34 14.38
N ALA A 92 -11.81 -15.14 14.63
CA ALA A 92 -12.35 -14.23 15.65
C ALA A 92 -12.27 -12.74 15.24
N GLN A 93 -13.13 -11.94 15.85
CA GLN A 93 -13.12 -10.48 15.75
C GLN A 93 -11.89 -9.91 16.46
N ARG A 94 -11.10 -9.11 15.73
CA ARG A 94 -9.85 -8.52 16.21
C ARG A 94 -9.78 -7.05 15.84
N PRO A 95 -9.21 -6.21 16.70
CA PRO A 95 -8.82 -4.87 16.31
C PRO A 95 -7.82 -4.92 15.13
N ALA A 96 -8.04 -4.13 14.08
CA ALA A 96 -7.17 -4.11 12.91
C ALA A 96 -6.88 -2.68 12.41
N ASP A 97 -5.75 -2.52 11.76
CA ASP A 97 -5.36 -1.28 11.08
C ASP A 97 -5.62 -1.44 9.58
N LYS A 98 -6.21 -0.40 8.98
CA LYS A 98 -6.48 -0.31 7.56
C LYS A 98 -5.53 0.71 6.96
N GLN A 99 -4.91 0.36 5.84
CA GLN A 99 -4.11 1.29 5.07
C GLN A 99 -4.48 1.18 3.58
N MET A 100 -4.66 2.34 2.93
CA MET A 100 -4.94 2.40 1.49
C MET A 100 -3.65 2.71 0.73
N SER A 101 -3.45 2.06 -0.42
CA SER A 101 -2.33 2.34 -1.31
C SER A 101 -2.77 2.30 -2.77
N LEU A 102 -2.05 3.06 -3.61
CA LEU A 102 -2.24 3.06 -5.05
C LEU A 102 -1.21 2.11 -5.66
N ARG A 103 -1.67 0.95 -6.17
CA ARG A 103 -0.78 -0.04 -6.78
C ARG A 103 -0.26 0.40 -8.14
N LYS A 104 -1.10 1.08 -8.93
CA LYS A 104 -0.81 1.66 -10.24
C LYS A 104 -1.66 2.91 -10.43
N LEU A 105 -1.12 3.92 -11.11
CA LEU A 105 -1.87 5.13 -11.43
C LEU A 105 -2.55 4.98 -12.82
N PRO A 106 -3.82 5.38 -12.96
CA PRO A 106 -4.47 5.45 -14.26
C PRO A 106 -3.87 6.58 -15.11
N MET A 107 -4.04 6.53 -16.43
CA MET A 107 -3.62 7.60 -17.34
C MET A 107 -4.26 8.96 -16.98
N VAL A 108 -5.50 8.93 -16.48
CA VAL A 108 -6.20 10.10 -15.96
C VAL A 108 -6.62 9.81 -14.53
N LEU A 109 -6.05 10.55 -13.58
CA LEU A 109 -6.39 10.44 -12.16
C LEU A 109 -7.47 11.46 -11.80
N SER A 110 -8.65 10.98 -11.43
CA SER A 110 -9.73 11.82 -10.90
C SER A 110 -9.67 11.86 -9.37
N ILE A 111 -9.71 13.06 -8.79
CA ILE A 111 -9.64 13.26 -7.34
C ILE A 111 -10.93 13.93 -6.86
N HIS A 112 -11.64 13.28 -5.94
CA HIS A 112 -12.78 13.87 -5.27
C HIS A 112 -12.37 14.39 -3.89
N VAL A 113 -12.43 15.71 -3.69
CA VAL A 113 -12.12 16.32 -2.39
C VAL A 113 -13.35 16.26 -1.48
N LYS A 114 -13.28 15.48 -0.40
CA LYS A 114 -14.34 15.36 0.59
C LYS A 114 -14.41 16.62 1.46
N ARG A 115 -15.16 17.63 1.01
CA ARG A 115 -15.33 18.93 1.71
C ARG A 115 -16.58 18.99 2.59
N PHE A 116 -17.27 17.87 2.77
CA PHE A 116 -18.49 17.77 3.56
C PHE A 116 -18.30 16.79 4.70
N GLU A 117 -18.83 17.16 5.87
CA GLU A 117 -18.86 16.33 7.07
C GLU A 117 -20.29 16.32 7.61
N PHE A 118 -20.70 15.16 8.15
CA PHE A 118 -21.97 15.04 8.84
C PHE A 118 -21.77 15.41 10.32
N VAL A 119 -22.46 16.48 10.76
CA VAL A 119 -22.39 16.94 12.14
C VAL A 119 -23.68 16.54 12.86
N PHE A 120 -23.59 15.64 13.84
CA PHE A 120 -24.76 15.27 14.65
C PHE A 120 -25.00 16.35 15.71
N ILE A 121 -25.97 17.23 15.47
CA ILE A 121 -26.36 18.24 16.44
C ILE A 121 -27.17 17.55 17.55
N LYS A 122 -26.56 17.33 18.71
CA LYS A 122 -27.30 16.88 19.89
C LYS A 122 -28.21 18.01 20.36
N GLY A 123 -29.53 17.79 20.31
CA GLY A 123 -30.51 18.70 20.89
C GLY A 123 -30.31 18.85 22.41
N PRO A 124 -30.89 19.90 23.04
CA PRO A 124 -30.80 20.07 24.47
C PRO A 124 -31.41 18.83 25.16
N ARG A 125 -30.65 18.19 26.04
CA ARG A 125 -31.21 17.18 26.95
C ARG A 125 -32.15 17.94 27.88
N GLY A 126 -33.46 17.80 27.66
CA GLY A 126 -34.47 18.26 28.61
C GLY A 126 -34.23 17.55 29.94
N GLY A 127 -34.11 18.33 31.01
CA GLY A 127 -34.10 17.86 32.39
C GLY A 127 -35.50 17.63 32.92
#